data_AF-W4H1J5-F1
#
_entry.id   AF-W4H1J5-F1
#
_cell.length_a   1.000
_cell.length_b   1.000
_cell.length_c   1.000
_cell.angle_alpha   90.00
_cell.angle_beta   90.00
_cell.angle_gamma   90.00
#
_symmetry.space_group_name_H-M   'P 1'
#
loop_
_entity.id
_entity.type
_entity.pdbx_description
1 polymer ?
#
loop_
_entity_poly.entity_id
_entity_poly.type
_entity_poly.pdbx_seq_one_letter_code
_entity_poly.pdbx_strand_id
1 'polypeptide(L)'
;MKTRRTGWTLGVVSGLLSGGVWSYNPVGGDLCNALNDCSGHGKCNTLTKVCTCSNGWGSPSDISHNKAADCSRRVCPSGASWNSIPTLPTTAHTAAECSDMGVCDTTSGECKCFPGFVGAACDRTSCPKDCSGHGICMSMRALAGVSAALPLSAPTTYGGQPSTTTWDQDRLFGCVCDSPWAVGLASGQVQASGWFGADCSLRTS
;
A
#
# COMPACT_ATOMS: atom_id res chain seq x y z
N MET A 1 -35.00 69.39 -11.51
CA MET A 1 -33.92 70.20 -12.12
C MET A 1 -32.61 69.91 -11.38
N LYS A 2 -31.54 69.72 -12.15
CA LYS A 2 -30.15 69.47 -11.72
C LYS A 2 -29.62 70.56 -10.79
N THR A 3 -28.77 70.18 -9.83
CA THR A 3 -27.38 70.68 -9.75
C THR A 3 -26.49 69.74 -8.93
N ARG A 4 -25.33 69.42 -9.51
CA ARG A 4 -24.23 68.60 -8.98
C ARG A 4 -23.46 69.37 -7.89
N ARG A 5 -22.83 68.66 -6.95
CA ARG A 5 -21.42 68.90 -6.56
C ARG A 5 -20.74 67.59 -6.16
N THR A 6 -19.56 67.42 -6.73
CA THR A 6 -18.58 66.33 -6.61
C THR A 6 -17.80 66.45 -5.30
N GLY A 7 -17.47 65.31 -4.68
CA GLY A 7 -16.48 65.24 -3.60
C GLY A 7 -16.11 63.78 -3.34
N TRP A 8 -14.94 63.37 -3.81
CA TRP A 8 -14.35 62.07 -3.49
C TRP A 8 -13.68 62.17 -2.11
N THR A 9 -14.06 61.31 -1.17
CA THR A 9 -13.29 61.06 0.05
C THR A 9 -13.11 59.56 0.20
N LEU A 10 -11.86 59.11 0.36
CA LEU A 10 -11.51 57.73 0.63
C LEU A 10 -12.07 57.32 2.00
N GLY A 11 -13.05 56.42 2.01
CA GLY A 11 -13.51 55.72 3.21
C GLY A 11 -12.78 54.40 3.35
N VAL A 12 -11.97 54.26 4.40
CA VAL A 12 -11.42 52.97 4.85
C VAL A 12 -12.60 52.14 5.37
N VAL A 13 -12.97 51.09 4.65
CA VAL A 13 -13.96 50.11 5.12
C VAL A 13 -13.23 49.08 5.97
N SER A 14 -13.35 49.20 7.29
CA SER A 14 -13.04 48.11 8.23
C SER A 14 -14.13 47.04 8.10
N GLY A 15 -13.84 45.99 7.33
CA GLY A 15 -14.63 44.76 7.28
C GLY A 15 -13.89 43.64 8.00
N LEU A 16 -14.41 43.21 9.15
CA LEU A 16 -14.04 41.96 9.82
C LEU A 16 -14.41 40.78 8.90
N LEU A 17 -13.42 40.14 8.30
CA LEU A 17 -13.54 38.76 7.83
C LEU A 17 -12.74 37.88 8.79
N SER A 18 -13.47 37.10 9.55
CA SER A 18 -13.00 35.96 10.33
C SER A 18 -12.40 34.91 9.39
N GLY A 19 -11.10 35.08 9.11
CA GLY A 19 -10.23 34.09 8.49
C GLY A 19 -8.98 33.97 9.33
N GLY A 20 -8.63 32.75 9.76
CA GLY A 20 -7.40 32.49 10.47
C GLY A 20 -6.21 33.04 9.68
N VAL A 21 -5.51 33.99 10.28
CA VAL A 21 -4.37 34.68 9.69
C VAL A 21 -3.21 33.69 9.64
N TRP A 22 -2.96 33.09 8.46
CA TRP A 22 -1.62 32.57 8.18
C TRP A 22 -0.70 33.79 8.20
N SER A 23 0.07 33.92 9.27
CA SER A 23 1.00 35.03 9.47
C SER A 23 2.15 34.86 8.48
N TYR A 24 2.00 35.44 7.28
CA TYR A 24 3.11 35.63 6.36
C TYR A 24 4.03 36.69 6.97
N ASN A 25 5.14 36.24 7.57
CA ASN A 25 6.15 37.12 8.16
C ASN A 25 7.12 37.60 7.05
N PRO A 26 7.14 38.89 6.67
CA PRO A 26 7.81 39.34 5.46
C PRO A 26 9.24 39.84 5.70
N VAL A 27 9.94 39.42 6.76
CA VAL A 27 11.30 39.87 7.06
C VAL A 27 12.22 38.68 7.32
N GLY A 28 12.86 38.15 6.26
CA GLY A 28 13.93 37.15 6.38
C GLY A 28 14.04 36.13 5.23
N GLY A 29 14.31 36.59 4.01
CA GLY A 29 14.99 35.86 2.92
C GLY A 29 14.62 34.39 2.65
N ASP A 30 13.73 34.18 1.67
CA ASP A 30 13.45 32.95 0.90
C ASP A 30 13.02 31.69 1.68
N LEU A 31 11.71 31.47 1.80
CA LEU A 31 11.05 30.37 2.52
C LEU A 31 11.12 29.01 1.79
N CYS A 32 12.23 28.72 1.12
CA CYS A 32 12.37 27.61 0.16
C CYS A 32 11.48 27.82 -1.09
N ASN A 33 11.34 29.05 -1.58
CA ASN A 33 10.56 29.34 -2.79
C ASN A 33 11.10 28.57 -4.00
N ALA A 34 12.42 28.43 -4.12
CA ALA A 34 13.06 27.59 -5.14
C ALA A 34 12.65 26.09 -5.08
N LEU A 35 12.08 25.64 -3.96
CA LEU A 35 11.48 24.32 -3.75
C LEU A 35 9.96 24.42 -3.55
N ASN A 36 9.30 25.39 -4.18
CA ASN A 36 7.85 25.60 -4.13
C ASN A 36 7.29 25.65 -2.69
N ASP A 37 8.04 26.21 -1.75
CA ASP A 37 7.71 26.24 -0.33
C ASP A 37 7.38 24.82 0.22
N CYS A 38 8.20 23.84 -0.18
CA CYS A 38 8.04 22.42 0.13
C CYS A 38 6.68 21.86 -0.32
N SER A 39 6.07 22.47 -1.34
CA SER A 39 4.75 22.14 -1.91
C SER A 39 3.63 22.07 -0.86
N GLY A 40 3.80 22.72 0.31
CA GLY A 40 2.89 22.58 1.45
C GLY A 40 2.88 21.18 2.08
N HIS A 41 3.84 20.31 1.74
CA HIS A 41 3.96 18.94 2.20
C HIS A 41 5.22 18.71 3.04
N GLY A 42 5.86 19.78 3.50
CA GLY A 42 7.03 19.70 4.37
C GLY A 42 7.27 20.98 5.15
N LYS A 43 8.28 20.93 6.01
CA LYS A 43 8.81 22.09 6.74
C LYS A 43 10.11 22.54 6.09
N CYS A 44 10.18 23.81 5.69
CA CYS A 44 11.40 24.42 5.16
C CYS A 44 12.37 24.77 6.29
N ASN A 45 13.62 24.33 6.17
CA ASN A 45 14.72 24.93 6.91
C ASN A 45 15.21 26.17 6.16
N THR A 46 14.93 27.36 6.70
CA THR A 46 15.23 28.63 6.04
C THR A 46 16.72 28.99 6.00
N LEU A 47 17.57 28.33 6.78
CA LEU A 47 19.02 28.53 6.73
C LEU A 47 19.68 27.67 5.65
N THR A 48 19.28 26.41 5.54
CA THR A 48 19.86 25.46 4.57
C THR A 48 19.11 25.38 3.24
N LYS A 49 17.89 25.94 3.17
CA LYS A 49 16.97 25.84 2.03
C LYS A 49 16.62 24.39 1.67
N VAL A 50 16.48 23.54 2.69
CA VAL A 50 16.11 22.12 2.54
C VAL A 50 14.74 21.86 3.15
N CYS A 51 13.90 21.12 2.44
CA CYS A 51 12.60 20.67 2.92
C CYS A 51 12.71 19.36 3.71
N THR A 52 12.07 19.32 4.88
CA THR A 52 11.76 18.06 5.57
C THR A 52 10.33 17.67 5.25
N CYS A 53 10.15 16.69 4.37
CA CYS A 53 8.84 16.28 3.89
C CYS A 53 8.02 15.48 4.93
N SER A 54 6.71 15.51 4.77
CA SER A 54 5.74 14.76 5.56
C SER A 54 5.67 13.31 5.09
N ASN A 55 5.16 12.41 5.93
CA ASN A 55 4.98 11.00 5.57
C ASN A 55 4.13 10.85 4.32
N GLY A 56 4.54 9.98 3.40
CA GLY A 56 3.87 9.81 2.11
C GLY A 56 4.28 10.84 1.04
N TRP A 57 5.20 11.76 1.35
CA TRP A 57 5.73 12.79 0.43
C TRP A 57 7.27 12.80 0.38
N GLY A 58 7.92 11.74 0.84
CA GLY A 58 9.38 11.64 0.86
C GLY A 58 10.00 12.04 2.21
N SER A 59 9.30 11.79 3.30
CA SER A 59 9.86 11.91 4.65
C SER A 59 11.09 11.00 4.83
N PRO A 60 11.92 11.25 5.86
CA PRO A 60 13.02 10.35 6.21
C PRO A 60 12.58 8.90 6.51
N SER A 61 11.35 8.71 6.99
CA SER A 61 10.78 7.38 7.29
C SER A 61 10.22 6.64 6.07
N ASP A 62 9.99 7.34 4.96
CA ASP A 62 9.51 6.68 3.74
C ASP A 62 10.64 5.87 3.09
N ILE A 63 10.37 4.64 2.65
CA ILE A 63 11.41 3.76 2.08
C ILE A 63 11.63 4.01 0.57
N SER A 64 10.76 4.80 -0.06
CA SER A 64 10.83 5.11 -1.49
C SER A 64 12.18 5.67 -1.93
N HIS A 65 12.63 5.24 -3.11
CA HIS A 65 13.88 5.66 -3.73
C HIS A 65 13.75 7.04 -4.38
N ASN A 66 12.54 7.40 -4.81
CA ASN A 66 12.29 8.60 -5.61
C ASN A 66 11.53 9.64 -4.79
N LYS A 67 12.26 10.31 -3.89
CA LYS A 67 11.73 11.39 -3.05
C LYS A 67 11.99 12.74 -3.70
N ALA A 68 10.94 13.50 -3.98
CA ALA A 68 11.09 14.85 -4.51
C ALA A 68 11.59 15.81 -3.41
N ALA A 69 12.63 16.59 -3.70
CA ALA A 69 13.22 17.51 -2.74
C ALA A 69 12.27 18.64 -2.31
N ASP A 70 11.28 18.96 -3.14
CA ASP A 70 10.23 19.95 -2.87
C ASP A 70 8.96 19.33 -2.29
N CYS A 71 8.98 18.04 -1.93
CA CYS A 71 7.84 17.29 -1.41
C CYS A 71 6.61 17.27 -2.34
N SER A 72 6.78 17.53 -3.65
CA SER A 72 5.67 17.60 -4.61
C SER A 72 5.15 16.24 -5.08
N ARG A 73 5.89 15.17 -4.79
CA ARG A 73 5.60 13.81 -5.27
C ARG A 73 5.25 12.90 -4.10
N ARG A 74 4.23 12.08 -4.34
CA ARG A 74 3.90 10.98 -3.43
C ARG A 74 4.97 9.91 -3.50
N VAL A 75 5.13 9.22 -2.39
CA VAL A 75 5.83 7.95 -2.32
C VAL A 75 4.83 6.83 -2.09
N CYS A 76 5.18 5.60 -2.45
CA CYS A 76 4.26 4.48 -2.30
C CYS A 76 4.47 3.70 -0.99
N PRO A 77 3.42 2.96 -0.55
CA PRO A 77 3.55 2.00 0.54
C PRO A 77 4.69 1.02 0.30
N SER A 78 5.29 0.58 1.40
CA SER A 78 6.40 -0.35 1.39
C SER A 78 6.03 -1.58 2.21
N GLY A 79 6.44 -2.74 1.74
CA GLY A 79 6.22 -4.02 2.40
C GLY A 79 7.51 -4.83 2.37
N ALA A 80 7.49 -6.00 2.99
CA ALA A 80 8.62 -6.92 2.96
C ALA A 80 8.97 -7.25 1.49
N SER A 81 10.21 -7.07 1.07
CA SER A 81 10.61 -7.33 -0.32
C SER A 81 10.37 -8.79 -0.72
N TRP A 82 9.92 -9.02 -1.94
CA TRP A 82 9.84 -10.36 -2.53
C TRP A 82 11.18 -10.88 -3.06
N ASN A 83 12.10 -9.97 -3.42
CA ASN A 83 13.34 -10.30 -4.15
C ASN A 83 14.61 -9.75 -3.50
N SER A 84 14.55 -9.32 -2.23
CA SER A 84 15.72 -8.84 -1.50
C SER A 84 16.78 -9.92 -1.38
N ILE A 85 18.04 -9.51 -1.49
CA ILE A 85 19.18 -10.36 -1.18
C ILE A 85 19.22 -10.58 0.35
N PRO A 86 19.22 -11.83 0.83
CA PRO A 86 19.35 -12.12 2.26
C PRO A 86 20.66 -11.54 2.82
N THR A 87 20.58 -10.91 3.98
CA THR A 87 21.77 -10.40 4.68
C THR A 87 22.37 -11.44 5.61
N LEU A 88 21.55 -12.36 6.12
CA LEU A 88 21.92 -13.51 6.95
C LEU A 88 21.02 -14.71 6.62
N PRO A 89 21.39 -15.94 7.04
CA PRO A 89 20.56 -17.14 6.81
C PRO A 89 19.13 -17.05 7.34
N THR A 90 18.90 -16.20 8.34
CA THR A 90 17.59 -15.97 8.99
C THR A 90 17.08 -14.55 8.81
N THR A 91 17.72 -13.74 7.97
CA THR A 91 17.37 -12.32 7.77
C THR A 91 17.32 -12.00 6.28
N ALA A 92 16.10 -11.90 5.77
CA ALA A 92 15.75 -11.52 4.41
C ALA A 92 14.48 -10.66 4.42
N HIS A 93 14.00 -10.28 3.24
CA HIS A 93 12.76 -9.53 3.04
C HIS A 93 12.77 -8.14 3.68
N THR A 94 13.88 -7.42 3.51
CA THR A 94 13.97 -6.01 3.90
C THR A 94 12.83 -5.23 3.25
N ALA A 95 12.30 -4.23 3.95
CA ALA A 95 11.18 -3.47 3.41
C ALA A 95 11.59 -2.70 2.15
N ALA A 96 10.71 -2.71 1.14
CA ALA A 96 10.91 -2.09 -0.15
C ALA A 96 9.61 -1.47 -0.67
N GLU A 97 9.75 -0.39 -1.44
CA GLU A 97 8.63 0.28 -2.10
C GLU A 97 7.90 -0.71 -3.01
N CYS A 98 6.57 -0.80 -2.86
CA CYS A 98 5.76 -1.78 -3.57
C CYS A 98 6.25 -3.23 -3.43
N SER A 99 6.93 -3.55 -2.32
CA SER A 99 7.50 -4.89 -2.02
C SER A 99 8.37 -5.45 -3.15
N ASP A 100 8.91 -4.59 -4.01
CA ASP A 100 9.58 -4.93 -5.27
C ASP A 100 8.72 -5.69 -6.32
N MET A 101 7.40 -5.73 -6.14
CA MET A 101 6.44 -6.37 -7.06
C MET A 101 5.42 -5.38 -7.64
N GLY A 102 5.86 -4.14 -7.81
CA GLY A 102 5.08 -3.13 -8.51
C GLY A 102 5.91 -1.89 -8.82
N VAL A 103 5.30 -0.99 -9.58
CA VAL A 103 5.87 0.32 -9.88
C VAL A 103 5.06 1.39 -9.15
N CYS A 104 5.74 2.26 -8.42
CA CYS A 104 5.09 3.36 -7.72
C CYS A 104 4.55 4.42 -8.71
N ASP A 105 3.26 4.72 -8.64
CA ASP A 105 2.72 5.95 -9.23
C ASP A 105 2.88 7.11 -8.25
N THR A 106 3.90 7.93 -8.46
CA THR A 106 4.23 9.06 -7.58
C THR A 106 3.25 10.23 -7.65
N THR A 107 2.23 10.14 -8.51
CA THR A 107 1.13 11.13 -8.56
C THR A 107 0.04 10.76 -7.56
N SER A 108 -0.36 9.48 -7.51
CA SER A 108 -1.38 8.99 -6.56
C SER A 108 -0.80 8.50 -5.23
N GLY A 109 0.45 8.03 -5.23
CA GLY A 109 1.06 7.32 -4.11
C GLY A 109 0.64 5.85 -4.04
N GLU A 110 0.15 5.28 -5.15
CA GLU A 110 -0.32 3.90 -5.21
C GLU A 110 0.63 3.02 -6.02
N CYS A 111 0.79 1.77 -5.57
CA CYS A 111 1.57 0.77 -6.29
C CYS A 111 0.77 0.17 -7.45
N LYS A 112 1.31 0.23 -8.66
CA LYS A 112 0.85 -0.56 -9.80
C LYS A 112 1.52 -1.92 -9.75
N CYS A 113 0.82 -2.90 -9.18
CA CYS A 113 1.36 -4.24 -8.99
C CYS A 113 1.59 -4.99 -10.30
N PHE A 114 2.64 -5.81 -10.33
CA PHE A 114 2.87 -6.75 -11.40
C PHE A 114 1.83 -7.89 -11.39
N PRO A 115 1.60 -8.56 -12.53
CA PRO A 115 0.64 -9.66 -12.61
C PRO A 115 0.88 -10.72 -11.53
N GLY A 116 -0.18 -11.14 -10.86
CA GLY A 116 -0.11 -12.13 -9.78
C GLY A 116 0.14 -11.55 -8.38
N PHE A 117 0.39 -10.25 -8.25
CA PHE A 117 0.59 -9.55 -6.97
C PHE A 117 -0.50 -8.51 -6.72
N VAL A 118 -0.92 -8.38 -5.46
CA VAL A 118 -1.97 -7.48 -5.01
C VAL A 118 -1.66 -6.96 -3.59
N GLY A 119 -2.51 -6.07 -3.09
CA GLY A 119 -2.31 -5.37 -1.81
C GLY A 119 -1.75 -3.96 -2.02
N ALA A 120 -1.84 -3.12 -1.00
CA ALA A 120 -1.46 -1.70 -1.11
C ALA A 120 0.02 -1.50 -1.47
N ALA A 121 0.87 -2.45 -1.07
CA ALA A 121 2.29 -2.48 -1.39
C ALA A 121 2.66 -3.68 -2.30
N CYS A 122 1.70 -4.30 -3.01
CA CYS A 122 1.94 -5.52 -3.79
C CYS A 122 2.57 -6.66 -2.96
N ASP A 123 2.18 -6.71 -1.69
CA ASP A 123 2.80 -7.48 -0.63
C ASP A 123 2.25 -8.91 -0.52
N ARG A 124 1.23 -9.27 -1.29
CA ARG A 124 0.69 -10.63 -1.34
C ARG A 124 0.39 -11.09 -2.78
N THR A 125 0.33 -12.39 -3.01
CA THR A 125 -0.10 -12.95 -4.29
C THR A 125 -1.62 -12.94 -4.41
N SER A 126 -2.13 -12.82 -5.63
CA SER A 126 -3.54 -13.07 -5.94
C SER A 126 -3.78 -14.57 -6.16
N CYS A 127 -5.00 -15.03 -5.88
CA CYS A 127 -5.41 -16.35 -6.34
C CYS A 127 -5.63 -16.36 -7.86
N PRO A 128 -5.15 -17.41 -8.57
CA PRO A 128 -5.39 -17.58 -10.00
C PRO A 128 -6.88 -17.52 -10.32
N LYS A 129 -7.27 -16.63 -11.25
CA LYS A 129 -8.64 -16.39 -11.70
C LYS A 129 -9.69 -16.26 -10.58
N ASP A 130 -9.27 -15.78 -9.40
CA ASP A 130 -10.15 -15.72 -8.22
C ASP A 130 -10.83 -17.07 -7.92
N CYS A 131 -10.05 -18.15 -8.03
CA CYS A 131 -10.52 -19.53 -7.86
C CYS A 131 -11.67 -19.91 -8.81
N SER A 132 -11.79 -19.23 -9.95
CA SER A 132 -12.83 -19.42 -10.97
C SER A 132 -14.27 -19.37 -10.44
N GLY A 133 -14.50 -18.78 -9.27
CA GLY A 133 -15.80 -18.81 -8.58
C GLY A 133 -16.20 -20.20 -8.05
N HIS A 134 -15.25 -21.13 -7.95
CA HIS A 134 -15.43 -22.52 -7.53
C HIS A 134 -14.49 -22.91 -6.38
N GLY A 135 -14.18 -21.94 -5.53
CA GLY A 135 -13.35 -22.14 -4.36
C GLY A 135 -13.15 -20.85 -3.58
N ILE A 136 -12.41 -20.98 -2.48
CA ILE A 136 -12.08 -19.86 -1.59
C ILE A 136 -10.59 -19.57 -1.69
N CYS A 137 -10.28 -18.29 -1.91
CA CYS A 137 -8.91 -17.79 -1.89
C CYS A 137 -8.42 -17.61 -0.45
N MET A 138 -7.37 -18.34 -0.07
CA MET A 138 -6.88 -18.39 1.31
C MET A 138 -5.36 -18.19 1.36
N SER A 139 -4.86 -17.56 2.44
CA SER A 139 -3.42 -17.49 2.68
C SER A 139 -2.84 -18.85 3.07
N MET A 140 -1.52 -19.02 2.93
CA MET A 140 -0.83 -20.25 3.37
C MET A 140 -1.08 -20.56 4.85
N ARG A 141 -1.14 -19.54 5.72
CA ARG A 141 -1.49 -19.71 7.13
C ARG A 141 -2.86 -20.36 7.30
N ALA A 142 -3.85 -19.85 6.58
CA ALA A 142 -5.21 -20.35 6.70
C ALA A 142 -5.33 -21.75 6.09
N LEU A 143 -4.69 -21.97 4.94
CA LEU A 143 -4.63 -23.27 4.25
C LEU A 143 -4.05 -24.38 5.13
N ALA A 144 -3.01 -24.09 5.91
CA ALA A 144 -2.41 -25.08 6.80
C ALA A 144 -3.43 -25.66 7.81
N GLY A 145 -4.38 -24.83 8.29
CA GLY A 145 -5.31 -25.20 9.36
C GLY A 145 -6.68 -25.71 8.90
N VAL A 146 -7.05 -25.59 7.62
CA VAL A 146 -8.40 -25.95 7.16
C VAL A 146 -8.51 -27.41 6.77
N SER A 147 -9.47 -28.11 7.38
CA SER A 147 -9.81 -29.49 7.01
C SER A 147 -10.29 -29.63 5.57
N ALA A 148 -10.80 -28.56 4.96
CA ALA A 148 -11.20 -28.55 3.56
C ALA A 148 -10.02 -28.71 2.57
N ALA A 149 -8.78 -28.53 3.03
CA ALA A 149 -7.57 -28.86 2.26
C ALA A 149 -7.15 -30.33 2.38
N LEU A 150 -7.85 -31.16 3.16
CA LEU A 150 -7.64 -32.62 3.18
C LEU A 150 -8.12 -33.24 1.85
N PRO A 151 -7.46 -34.31 1.35
CA PRO A 151 -6.33 -35.01 1.93
C PRO A 151 -4.95 -34.45 1.55
N LEU A 152 -4.88 -33.29 0.88
CA LEU A 152 -3.61 -32.74 0.36
C LEU A 152 -2.58 -32.52 1.48
N SER A 153 -3.04 -32.15 2.68
CA SER A 153 -2.23 -32.14 3.90
C SER A 153 -3.10 -32.34 5.14
N ALA A 154 -2.56 -33.02 6.17
CA ALA A 154 -3.20 -33.01 7.49
C ALA A 154 -3.24 -31.56 8.03
N PRO A 155 -4.25 -31.17 8.81
CA PRO A 155 -4.25 -29.87 9.47
C PRO A 155 -2.96 -29.69 10.27
N THR A 156 -2.18 -28.71 9.87
CA THR A 156 -0.94 -28.29 10.51
C THR A 156 -1.05 -26.81 10.84
N THR A 157 -0.08 -26.30 11.57
CA THR A 157 0.03 -24.86 11.79
C THR A 157 1.23 -24.34 11.04
N TYR A 158 1.04 -23.24 10.32
CA TYR A 158 2.13 -22.42 9.85
C TYR A 158 2.81 -21.78 11.08
N GLY A 159 3.87 -22.42 11.60
CA GLY A 159 4.46 -22.12 12.90
C GLY A 159 5.78 -21.38 12.81
N GLY A 160 5.94 -20.30 13.57
CA GLY A 160 7.19 -19.55 13.68
C GLY A 160 7.00 -18.03 13.77
N GLN A 161 8.09 -17.28 13.61
CA GLN A 161 8.10 -15.82 13.67
C GLN A 161 7.77 -15.22 12.28
N PRO A 162 6.74 -14.35 12.18
CA PRO A 162 6.33 -13.72 10.92
C PRO A 162 7.43 -12.93 10.21
N SER A 163 8.41 -12.40 10.94
CA SER A 163 9.49 -11.59 10.36
C SER A 163 10.71 -12.40 9.91
N THR A 164 10.78 -13.70 10.21
CA THR A 164 11.98 -14.52 9.90
C THR A 164 11.63 -15.87 9.30
N THR A 165 10.91 -16.72 10.01
CA THR A 165 10.69 -18.12 9.61
C THR A 165 9.39 -18.34 8.85
N THR A 166 8.44 -17.41 8.93
CA THR A 166 7.10 -17.55 8.35
C THR A 166 6.63 -16.27 7.66
N TRP A 167 7.52 -15.63 6.92
CA TRP A 167 7.27 -14.33 6.28
C TRP A 167 6.21 -14.41 5.17
N ASP A 168 6.07 -15.57 4.55
CA ASP A 168 5.19 -15.89 3.43
C ASP A 168 3.77 -16.30 3.85
N GLN A 169 3.57 -16.59 5.15
CA GLN A 169 2.35 -17.21 5.66
C GLN A 169 1.06 -16.42 5.36
N ASP A 170 1.14 -15.09 5.33
CA ASP A 170 0.03 -14.18 4.99
C ASP A 170 0.26 -13.42 3.67
N ARG A 171 1.23 -13.89 2.87
CA ARG A 171 1.63 -13.26 1.60
C ARG A 171 1.44 -14.18 0.41
N LEU A 172 1.52 -15.49 0.59
CA LEU A 172 1.19 -16.48 -0.43
C LEU A 172 -0.25 -16.93 -0.27
N PHE A 173 -0.99 -16.91 -1.38
CA PHE A 173 -2.40 -17.26 -1.46
C PHE A 173 -2.63 -18.38 -2.47
N GLY A 174 -3.59 -19.26 -2.16
CA GLY A 174 -4.01 -20.37 -3.02
C GLY A 174 -5.50 -20.66 -2.87
N CYS A 175 -6.02 -21.51 -3.75
CA CYS A 175 -7.43 -21.86 -3.78
C CYS A 175 -7.71 -23.18 -3.05
N VAL A 176 -8.75 -23.19 -2.22
CA VAL A 176 -9.43 -24.42 -1.78
C VAL A 176 -10.69 -24.58 -2.61
N CYS A 177 -10.77 -25.64 -3.41
CA CYS A 177 -11.86 -25.81 -4.37
C CYS A 177 -13.12 -26.42 -3.74
N ASP A 178 -14.28 -26.00 -4.25
CA ASP A 178 -15.57 -26.46 -3.79
C ASP A 178 -15.82 -27.93 -4.18
N SER A 179 -16.59 -28.63 -3.36
CA SER A 179 -16.97 -30.01 -3.59
C SER A 179 -18.39 -30.29 -3.09
N PRO A 180 -19.24 -30.98 -3.85
CA PRO A 180 -20.57 -31.36 -3.40
C PRO A 180 -20.55 -32.59 -2.47
N TRP A 181 -19.41 -33.25 -2.30
CA TRP A 181 -19.20 -34.36 -1.37
C TRP A 181 -18.07 -34.03 -0.38
N ALA A 182 -18.06 -34.74 0.75
CA ALA A 182 -17.02 -34.62 1.75
C ALA A 182 -15.67 -35.10 1.18
N VAL A 183 -14.68 -34.21 1.20
CA VAL A 183 -13.31 -34.50 0.78
C VAL A 183 -12.47 -34.87 2.01
N GLY A 184 -11.77 -36.00 1.96
CA GLY A 184 -10.91 -36.44 3.06
C GLY A 184 -10.54 -37.92 3.02
N LEU A 185 -10.00 -38.42 4.14
CA LEU A 185 -9.45 -39.78 4.30
C LEU A 185 -10.36 -40.72 5.11
N ALA A 186 -11.44 -40.22 5.71
CA ALA A 186 -12.33 -41.04 6.52
C ALA A 186 -13.23 -41.94 5.67
N SER A 187 -13.80 -42.97 6.28
CA SER A 187 -14.76 -43.85 5.61
C SER A 187 -15.94 -43.04 5.05
N GLY A 188 -16.26 -43.24 3.77
CA GLY A 188 -17.31 -42.50 3.05
C GLY A 188 -16.88 -41.15 2.46
N GLN A 189 -15.60 -40.75 2.57
CA GLN A 189 -15.06 -39.54 1.95
C GLN A 189 -14.31 -39.85 0.64
N VAL A 190 -14.17 -38.85 -0.22
CA VAL A 190 -13.44 -38.95 -1.49
C VAL A 190 -12.16 -38.14 -1.40
N GLN A 191 -11.05 -38.66 -1.96
CA GLN A 191 -9.74 -38.00 -1.95
C GLN A 191 -9.56 -36.96 -3.07
N ALA A 192 -10.66 -36.54 -3.69
CA ALA A 192 -10.70 -35.56 -4.76
C ALA A 192 -11.94 -34.68 -4.59
N SER A 193 -11.81 -33.39 -4.84
CA SER A 193 -12.89 -32.41 -4.83
C SER A 193 -13.67 -32.40 -6.14
N GLY A 194 -14.92 -31.92 -6.10
CA GLY A 194 -15.76 -31.72 -7.27
C GLY A 194 -15.15 -30.75 -8.30
N TRP A 195 -14.54 -29.67 -7.81
CA TRP A 195 -13.68 -28.77 -8.58
C TRP A 195 -12.22 -28.97 -8.20
N PHE A 196 -11.30 -28.86 -9.16
CA PHE A 196 -9.88 -29.07 -8.91
C PHE A 196 -8.99 -28.24 -9.84
N GLY A 197 -7.67 -28.31 -9.61
CA GLY A 197 -6.68 -27.46 -10.26
C GLY A 197 -6.33 -26.23 -9.42
N ALA A 198 -5.24 -25.55 -9.76
CA ALA A 198 -4.73 -24.41 -8.99
C ALA A 198 -5.70 -23.22 -8.95
N ASP A 199 -6.57 -23.10 -9.95
CA ASP A 199 -7.58 -22.06 -10.09
C ASP A 199 -9.02 -22.58 -9.96
N CYS A 200 -9.20 -23.85 -9.57
CA CYS A 200 -10.50 -24.53 -9.48
C CYS A 200 -11.34 -24.52 -10.77
N SER A 201 -10.71 -24.43 -11.95
CA SER A 201 -11.43 -24.41 -13.23
C SER A 201 -11.79 -25.78 -13.80
N LEU A 202 -11.24 -26.87 -13.25
CA LEU A 202 -11.50 -28.23 -13.72
C LEU A 202 -12.54 -28.92 -12.86
N ARG A 203 -13.37 -29.77 -13.45
CA ARG A 203 -14.46 -30.47 -12.76
C ARG A 203 -14.31 -31.97 -12.91
N THR A 204 -14.50 -32.72 -11.82
CA THR A 204 -14.55 -34.19 -11.87
C THR A 204 -15.82 -34.61 -12.60
N SER A 205 -15.64 -35.47 -13.62
CA SER A 205 -16.70 -36.00 -14.48
C SER A 205 -17.64 -36.95 -13.76
#